data_AF-A0A831TCE2-F1
#
_entry.id   AF-A0A831TCE2-F1
#
_cell.length_a   1.000
_cell.length_b   1.000
_cell.length_c   1.000
_cell.angle_alpha   90.00
_cell.angle_beta   90.00
_cell.angle_gamma   90.00
#
_symmetry.space_group_name_H-M   'P 1'
#
loop_
_entity.id
_entity.type
_entity.pdbx_description
1 polymer ?
#
loop_
_entity_poly.entity_id
_entity_poly.type
_entity_poly.pdbx_seq_one_letter_code
_entity_poly.pdbx_strand_id
1 'polypeptide(L)'
;MPGCPGDAIATPPGCYLLFAPWPACAILRRLVVEDHGMEDSLAPPNAPHARRSGPIRLACSLNGGSRPLWTARLLVQALLLLAISVVALPLLSEAYHVVGGTNLHTVIPGSVYRSAQLREPNLSRILAQHDIRSVINLRGSCPGYPWYDEETKSLEALGIAQYDVNFSSTVVPAVGEFHKLIHALDKAERPVLLHCRRGADRSGLASAACLLLDDTDVDAARNQLS
;
A
#
# COMPACT_ATOMS: atom_id res chain seq x y z
N MET A 1 -20.84 15.29 25.84
CA MET A 1 -19.79 16.00 25.09
C MET A 1 -19.61 15.25 23.77
N PRO A 2 -19.95 15.77 22.58
CA PRO A 2 -19.86 14.95 21.38
C PRO A 2 -18.45 15.08 20.78
N GLY A 3 -17.58 14.14 21.13
CA GLY A 3 -16.55 13.61 20.22
C GLY A 3 -16.64 12.10 20.39
N CYS A 4 -16.76 11.24 19.39
CA CYS A 4 -16.57 11.31 17.94
C CYS A 4 -17.92 11.44 17.18
N PRO A 5 -17.94 11.97 15.94
CA PRO A 5 -17.69 11.18 14.73
C PRO A 5 -16.57 11.80 13.87
N GLY A 6 -15.94 10.98 13.03
CA GLY A 6 -14.75 11.35 12.26
C GLY A 6 -14.90 12.67 11.48
N ASP A 7 -13.94 13.57 11.71
CA ASP A 7 -13.42 14.51 10.72
C ASP A 7 -14.35 15.65 10.25
N ALA A 8 -14.90 16.48 11.15
CA ALA A 8 -15.53 17.75 10.75
C ALA A 8 -15.29 18.91 11.74
N ILE A 9 -14.33 19.78 11.41
CA ILE A 9 -14.37 21.22 11.78
C ILE A 9 -14.26 21.99 10.46
N ALA A 10 -15.22 22.91 10.27
CA ALA A 10 -15.54 23.71 9.10
C ALA A 10 -14.37 24.14 8.19
N THR A 11 -14.54 23.92 6.88
CA THR A 11 -13.79 24.53 5.79
C THR A 11 -14.31 25.95 5.48
N PRO A 12 -13.44 26.95 5.29
CA PRO A 12 -13.77 28.10 4.45
C PRO A 12 -13.44 27.80 2.96
N PRO A 13 -14.18 28.39 2.00
CA PRO A 13 -14.10 28.02 0.60
C PRO A 13 -12.98 28.77 -0.14
N GLY A 14 -12.35 28.09 -1.10
CA GLY A 14 -11.67 28.73 -2.22
C GLY A 14 -10.17 28.45 -2.31
N CYS A 15 -9.78 27.47 -3.13
CA CYS A 15 -8.77 27.64 -4.18
C CYS A 15 -8.60 26.31 -4.93
N TYR A 16 -9.26 26.23 -6.09
CA TYR A 16 -9.06 25.20 -7.10
C TYR A 16 -7.78 25.52 -7.89
N LEU A 17 -6.79 24.62 -7.86
CA LEU A 17 -5.72 24.49 -8.86
C LEU A 17 -5.46 22.98 -9.05
N LEU A 18 -6.13 22.31 -9.97
CA LEU A 18 -5.71 22.10 -11.37
C LEU A 18 -4.26 21.62 -11.49
N PHE A 19 -4.06 20.30 -11.34
CA PHE A 19 -2.89 19.60 -11.91
C PHE A 19 -3.37 18.75 -13.09
N ALA A 20 -2.93 19.17 -14.28
CA ALA A 20 -3.17 18.53 -15.55
C ALA A 20 -2.20 17.34 -15.79
N PRO A 21 -2.62 16.29 -16.52
CA PRO A 21 -1.73 15.24 -17.02
C PRO A 21 -1.07 15.65 -18.36
N TRP A 22 0.23 15.44 -18.49
CA TRP A 22 1.03 15.65 -19.71
C TRP A 22 1.15 14.32 -20.52
N PRO A 23 1.58 14.32 -21.80
CA PRO A 23 0.73 14.08 -22.94
C PRO A 23 1.08 12.80 -23.75
N ALA A 24 0.21 12.56 -24.73
CA ALA A 24 0.32 11.60 -25.81
C ALA A 24 1.66 11.63 -26.59
N CYS A 25 2.08 10.46 -27.07
CA CYS A 25 3.06 10.32 -28.15
C CYS A 25 2.55 9.28 -29.16
N ALA A 26 1.82 9.78 -30.16
CA ALA A 26 1.47 9.07 -31.38
C ALA A 26 1.87 9.98 -32.55
N ILE A 27 2.91 9.59 -33.30
CA ILE A 27 3.27 10.24 -34.56
C ILE A 27 3.36 9.19 -35.66
N LEU A 28 2.67 9.55 -36.74
CA LEU A 28 2.38 8.85 -37.98
C LEU A 28 3.50 9.02 -39.01
N ARG A 29 3.72 7.94 -39.77
CA ARG A 29 3.79 7.86 -41.25
C ARG A 29 4.93 8.53 -42.06
N ARG A 30 5.53 7.65 -42.89
CA ARG A 30 5.87 7.76 -44.34
C ARG A 30 7.02 8.66 -44.81
N LEU A 31 8.02 8.01 -45.38
CA LEU A 31 8.77 8.30 -46.63
C LEU A 31 9.30 6.90 -47.09
N VAL A 32 8.84 6.19 -48.13
CA VAL A 32 8.94 6.36 -49.60
C VAL A 32 10.23 7.02 -50.08
N VAL A 33 11.17 6.20 -50.56
CA VAL A 33 11.92 6.38 -51.82
C VAL A 33 12.26 4.99 -52.37
N GLU A 34 11.94 4.78 -53.64
CA GLU A 34 12.23 3.63 -54.50
C GLU A 34 13.73 3.53 -54.84
N ASP A 35 14.22 2.32 -55.15
CA ASP A 35 15.34 2.19 -56.09
C ASP A 35 15.23 0.91 -56.95
N HIS A 36 15.79 1.05 -58.15
CA HIS A 36 15.77 0.26 -59.39
C HIS A 36 15.98 -1.27 -59.27
N GLY A 37 15.69 -2.15 -60.22
CA GLY A 37 15.45 -2.13 -61.66
C GLY A 37 15.67 -3.60 -62.13
N MET A 38 14.72 -4.19 -62.85
CA MET A 38 14.77 -4.54 -64.28
C MET A 38 15.56 -5.83 -64.63
N GLU A 39 14.82 -6.67 -65.37
CA GLU A 39 15.06 -8.05 -65.81
C GLU A 39 16.23 -8.22 -66.79
N ASP A 40 16.78 -9.44 -66.87
CA ASP A 40 17.25 -9.98 -68.16
C ASP A 40 17.13 -11.52 -68.25
N SER A 41 16.15 -11.90 -69.08
CA SER A 41 15.98 -13.05 -69.97
C SER A 41 17.08 -14.13 -70.09
N LEU A 42 16.66 -15.41 -70.14
CA LEU A 42 16.78 -16.32 -71.31
C LEU A 42 16.61 -17.82 -70.92
N ALA A 43 15.73 -18.51 -71.64
CA ALA A 43 15.63 -19.98 -71.80
C ALA A 43 15.59 -20.26 -73.33
N PRO A 44 15.48 -21.51 -73.88
CA PRO A 44 15.49 -22.90 -73.36
C PRO A 44 16.41 -23.79 -74.28
N PRO A 45 16.15 -25.07 -74.71
CA PRO A 45 15.38 -26.22 -74.19
C PRO A 45 16.20 -27.56 -74.17
N ASN A 46 15.61 -28.67 -73.67
CA ASN A 46 15.56 -30.02 -74.32
C ASN A 46 15.34 -31.18 -73.30
N ALA A 47 14.33 -32.02 -73.60
CA ALA A 47 13.80 -33.21 -72.89
C ALA A 47 14.66 -34.50 -73.19
N PRO A 48 14.32 -35.77 -72.83
CA PRO A 48 13.03 -36.32 -72.35
C PRO A 48 13.04 -37.49 -71.31
N HIS A 49 11.81 -37.78 -70.84
CA HIS A 49 11.21 -39.06 -70.42
C HIS A 49 12.03 -40.22 -69.80
N ALA A 50 11.62 -40.62 -68.59
CA ALA A 50 11.41 -42.04 -68.27
C ALA A 50 10.24 -42.20 -67.27
N ARG A 51 9.47 -43.28 -67.48
CA ARG A 51 8.15 -43.59 -66.94
C ARG A 51 8.25 -44.90 -66.15
N ARG A 52 7.28 -45.15 -65.26
CA ARG A 52 6.92 -46.43 -64.56
C ARG A 52 7.61 -46.61 -63.21
N SER A 53 6.98 -47.11 -62.14
CA SER A 53 5.70 -47.82 -61.94
C SER A 53 5.46 -48.06 -60.45
N GLY A 54 4.19 -48.00 -60.03
CA GLY A 54 3.62 -48.96 -59.07
C GLY A 54 3.56 -48.56 -57.59
N PRO A 55 2.48 -48.94 -56.87
CA PRO A 55 2.08 -48.29 -55.62
C PRO A 55 2.54 -49.08 -54.38
N ILE A 56 3.04 -48.38 -53.37
CA ILE A 56 2.99 -48.88 -52.00
C ILE A 56 2.21 -47.84 -51.21
N ARG A 57 0.91 -48.10 -51.05
CA ARG A 57 0.09 -47.38 -50.08
C ARG A 57 0.56 -47.78 -48.68
N LEU A 58 1.61 -47.11 -48.20
CA LEU A 58 1.86 -47.04 -46.77
C LEU A 58 0.80 -46.09 -46.21
N ALA A 59 -0.30 -46.65 -45.73
CA ALA A 59 -1.20 -45.93 -44.85
C ALA A 59 -0.45 -45.68 -43.54
N CYS A 60 0.38 -44.64 -43.53
CA CYS A 60 0.82 -44.03 -42.30
C CYS A 60 -0.43 -43.42 -41.69
N SER A 61 -1.03 -44.12 -40.73
CA SER A 61 -2.04 -43.57 -39.85
C SER A 61 -1.35 -42.48 -39.03
N LEU A 62 -1.28 -41.28 -39.63
CA LEU A 62 -1.03 -40.06 -38.91
C LEU A 62 -2.27 -39.88 -38.03
N ASN A 63 -2.22 -40.48 -36.84
CA ASN A 63 -3.09 -40.12 -35.74
C ASN A 63 -2.63 -38.74 -35.23
N GLY A 64 -2.64 -37.76 -36.14
CA GLY A 64 -2.51 -36.34 -35.85
C GLY A 64 -3.84 -35.91 -35.28
N GLY A 65 -4.09 -36.31 -34.03
CA GLY A 65 -5.15 -35.72 -33.23
C GLY A 65 -4.88 -34.23 -33.17
N SER A 66 -5.50 -33.48 -34.07
CA SER A 66 -5.46 -32.02 -34.13
C SER A 66 -5.88 -31.54 -32.75
N ARG A 67 -4.91 -31.22 -31.88
CA ARG A 67 -5.23 -30.63 -30.57
C ARG A 67 -6.03 -29.39 -30.91
N PRO A 68 -7.32 -29.35 -30.57
CA PRO A 68 -8.20 -28.31 -31.08
C PRO A 68 -7.65 -26.95 -30.63
N LEU A 69 -7.64 -25.95 -31.52
CA LEU A 69 -7.01 -24.65 -31.29
C LEU A 69 -7.53 -23.92 -30.02
N TRP A 70 -8.70 -24.31 -29.51
CA TRP A 70 -9.23 -23.86 -28.22
C TRP A 70 -8.36 -24.27 -27.01
N THR A 71 -7.63 -25.40 -27.04
CA THR A 71 -6.79 -25.83 -25.91
C THR A 71 -5.55 -24.97 -25.80
N ALA A 72 -4.94 -24.57 -26.92
CA ALA A 72 -3.84 -23.62 -26.93
C ALA A 72 -4.27 -22.25 -26.41
N ARG A 73 -5.48 -21.78 -26.77
CA ARG A 73 -6.04 -20.52 -26.23
C ARG A 73 -6.28 -20.59 -24.73
N LEU A 74 -6.88 -21.68 -24.24
CA LEU A 74 -7.11 -21.89 -22.80
C LEU A 74 -5.79 -21.99 -22.02
N LEU A 75 -4.76 -22.62 -22.60
CA LEU A 75 -3.43 -22.68 -21.98
C LEU A 75 -2.76 -21.30 -21.92
N VAL A 76 -2.81 -20.52 -23.01
CA VAL A 76 -2.26 -19.16 -23.03
C VAL A 76 -3.01 -18.26 -22.05
N GLN A 77 -4.34 -18.36 -21.99
CA GLN A 77 -5.14 -17.63 -21.00
C GLN A 77 -4.80 -18.04 -19.57
N ALA A 78 -4.64 -19.33 -19.29
CA ALA A 78 -4.25 -19.83 -17.97
C ALA A 78 -2.85 -19.33 -17.57
N LEU A 79 -1.88 -19.33 -18.51
CA LEU A 79 -0.54 -18.82 -18.27
C LEU A 79 -0.53 -17.30 -18.03
N LEU A 80 -1.34 -16.54 -18.76
CA LEU A 80 -1.49 -15.09 -18.54
C LEU A 80 -2.14 -14.79 -17.19
N LEU A 81 -3.20 -15.52 -16.81
CA LEU A 81 -3.84 -15.37 -15.50
C LEU A 81 -2.89 -15.75 -14.35
N LEU A 82 -2.07 -16.78 -14.54
CA LEU A 82 -1.03 -17.17 -13.59
C LEU A 82 0.07 -16.10 -13.48
N ALA A 83 0.55 -15.57 -14.61
CA ALA A 83 1.53 -14.49 -14.61
C ALA A 83 1.00 -13.22 -13.92
N ILE A 84 -0.28 -12.87 -14.18
CA ILE A 84 -0.96 -11.77 -13.51
C ILE A 84 -1.11 -12.05 -12.01
N SER A 85 -1.50 -13.25 -11.59
CA SER A 85 -1.68 -13.57 -10.17
C SER A 85 -0.36 -13.56 -9.40
N VAL A 86 0.73 -14.03 -10.00
CA VAL A 86 2.08 -14.01 -9.41
C VAL A 86 2.55 -12.57 -9.12
N VAL A 87 2.15 -11.59 -9.93
CA VAL A 87 2.47 -10.17 -9.71
C VAL A 87 1.43 -9.49 -8.82
N ALA A 88 0.14 -9.77 -9.02
CA ALA A 88 -0.95 -9.10 -8.32
C ALA A 88 -1.02 -9.49 -6.84
N LEU A 89 -0.79 -10.76 -6.49
CA LEU A 89 -0.86 -11.23 -5.10
C LEU A 89 0.15 -10.54 -4.16
N PRO A 90 1.46 -10.43 -4.48
CA PRO A 90 2.41 -9.73 -3.62
C PRO A 90 2.15 -8.22 -3.57
N LEU A 91 1.71 -7.60 -4.67
CA LEU A 91 1.31 -6.19 -4.67
C LEU A 91 0.10 -5.96 -3.77
N LEU A 92 -0.87 -6.87 -3.79
CA LEU A 92 -2.04 -6.83 -2.91
C LEU A 92 -1.67 -7.08 -1.44
N SER A 93 -0.75 -8.00 -1.15
CA SER A 93 -0.29 -8.23 0.23
C SER A 93 0.45 -7.02 0.78
N GLU A 94 1.35 -6.42 -0.02
CA GLU A 94 2.08 -5.22 0.39
C GLU A 94 1.13 -4.03 0.57
N ALA A 95 0.17 -3.85 -0.35
CA ALA A 95 -0.88 -2.86 -0.20
C ALA A 95 -1.73 -3.10 1.06
N TYR A 96 -2.03 -4.36 1.40
CA TYR A 96 -2.73 -4.69 2.63
C TYR A 96 -1.91 -4.35 3.87
N HIS A 97 -0.60 -4.61 3.87
CA HIS A 97 0.29 -4.24 4.96
C HIS A 97 0.50 -2.73 5.08
N VAL A 98 0.45 -1.97 3.99
CA VAL A 98 0.61 -0.50 4.03
C VAL A 98 -0.70 0.19 4.41
N VAL A 99 -1.84 -0.29 3.90
CA VAL A 99 -3.16 0.31 4.15
C VAL A 99 -3.77 -0.16 5.48
N GLY A 100 -3.55 -1.43 5.84
CA GLY A 100 -3.98 -2.05 7.09
C GLY A 100 -2.87 -2.18 8.13
N GLY A 101 -1.69 -1.63 7.85
CA GLY A 101 -0.51 -1.71 8.71
C GLY A 101 -0.68 -1.07 10.06
N THR A 102 0.03 -1.62 11.04
CA THR A 102 0.09 -1.08 12.40
C THR A 102 0.91 0.20 12.49
N ASN A 103 1.61 0.63 11.42
CA ASN A 103 2.52 1.79 11.37
C ASN A 103 3.34 1.96 12.66
N LEU A 104 3.85 0.83 13.16
CA LEU A 104 4.56 0.76 14.43
C LEU A 104 5.99 1.22 14.21
N HIS A 105 6.37 2.29 14.88
CA HIS A 105 7.72 2.84 14.84
C HIS A 105 8.19 3.16 16.25
N THR A 106 9.48 2.91 16.50
CA THR A 106 10.13 3.35 17.72
C THR A 106 10.58 4.79 17.54
N VAL A 107 10.12 5.68 18.43
CA VAL A 107 10.52 7.10 18.44
C VAL A 107 11.75 7.25 19.32
N ILE A 108 11.67 6.75 20.55
CA ILE A 108 12.76 6.73 21.52
C ILE A 108 12.94 5.28 21.98
N PRO A 109 14.09 4.64 21.68
CA PRO A 109 14.32 3.24 22.03
C PRO A 109 14.05 2.93 23.50
N GLY A 110 13.18 1.94 23.74
CA GLY A 110 12.82 1.50 25.09
C GLY A 110 11.93 2.46 25.87
N SER A 111 11.45 3.56 25.26
CA SER A 111 10.72 4.60 26.00
C SER A 111 9.45 5.06 25.30
N VAL A 112 9.51 5.41 24.02
CA VAL A 112 8.37 5.97 23.28
C VAL A 112 8.20 5.25 21.95
N TYR A 113 7.02 4.71 21.73
CA TYR A 113 6.61 4.06 20.50
C TYR A 113 5.42 4.80 19.89
N ARG A 114 5.29 4.76 18.56
CA ARG A 114 4.13 5.29 17.83
C ARG A 114 3.51 4.22 16.96
N SER A 115 2.19 4.20 16.83
CA SER A 115 1.47 3.25 15.96
C SER A 115 0.18 3.82 15.37
N ALA A 116 -0.36 3.13 14.36
CA ALA A 116 -1.77 3.19 14.01
C ALA A 116 -2.63 2.56 15.12
N GLN A 117 -3.95 2.68 14.99
CA GLN A 117 -4.87 2.04 15.92
C GLN A 117 -4.70 0.52 15.84
N LEU A 118 -4.37 -0.08 16.96
CA LEU A 118 -4.26 -1.52 17.09
C LEU A 118 -5.62 -2.10 17.48
N ARG A 119 -5.87 -3.32 17.02
CA ARG A 119 -7.04 -4.11 17.42
C ARG A 119 -6.55 -5.47 17.87
N GLU A 120 -7.35 -6.17 18.66
CA GLU A 120 -7.05 -7.56 18.98
C GLU A 120 -6.99 -8.42 17.71
N PRO A 121 -6.07 -9.42 17.64
CA PRO A 121 -5.11 -9.83 18.67
C PRO A 121 -3.78 -9.05 18.66
N ASN A 122 -3.62 -8.08 17.75
CA ASN A 122 -2.36 -7.36 17.58
C ASN A 122 -2.06 -6.40 18.74
N LEU A 123 -3.10 -5.82 19.35
CA LEU A 123 -2.97 -4.91 20.50
C LEU A 123 -2.23 -5.61 21.66
N SER A 124 -2.81 -6.66 22.22
CA SER A 124 -2.22 -7.43 23.32
C SER A 124 -0.81 -7.95 22.99
N ARG A 125 -0.61 -8.46 21.77
CA ARG A 125 0.71 -8.93 21.31
C ARG A 125 1.77 -7.83 21.31
N ILE A 126 1.47 -6.66 20.74
CA ILE A 126 2.44 -5.55 20.63
C ILE A 126 2.73 -4.95 22.01
N LEU A 127 1.70 -4.76 22.83
CA LEU A 127 1.86 -4.24 24.19
C LEU A 127 2.78 -5.15 25.02
N ALA A 128 2.58 -6.47 24.94
CA ALA A 128 3.44 -7.44 25.62
C ALA A 128 4.87 -7.50 25.04
N GLN A 129 5.01 -7.41 23.71
CA GLN A 129 6.33 -7.46 23.05
C GLN A 129 7.23 -6.28 23.39
N HIS A 130 6.65 -5.11 23.64
CA HIS A 130 7.39 -3.87 23.92
C HIS A 130 7.32 -3.42 25.39
N ASP A 131 6.73 -4.24 26.26
CA ASP A 131 6.51 -3.94 27.69
C ASP A 131 5.85 -2.58 27.91
N ILE A 132 4.81 -2.28 27.12
CA ILE A 132 4.11 -1.00 27.16
C ILE A 132 3.31 -0.89 28.45
N ARG A 133 3.56 0.17 29.23
CA ARG A 133 2.86 0.44 30.50
C ARG A 133 1.77 1.48 30.38
N SER A 134 1.83 2.32 29.34
CA SER A 134 0.81 3.33 29.08
C SER A 134 0.54 3.54 27.60
N VAL A 135 -0.70 3.88 27.27
CA VAL A 135 -1.17 4.16 25.90
C VAL A 135 -1.79 5.55 25.86
N ILE A 136 -1.34 6.38 24.92
CA ILE A 136 -1.92 7.71 24.67
C ILE A 136 -2.71 7.68 23.37
N ASN A 137 -4.02 7.82 23.50
CA ASN A 137 -4.97 7.86 22.40
C ASN A 137 -5.18 9.31 21.93
N LEU A 138 -4.66 9.61 20.73
CA LEU A 138 -4.75 10.95 20.12
C LEU A 138 -6.07 11.21 19.38
N ARG A 139 -7.00 10.24 19.40
CA ARG A 139 -8.34 10.38 18.83
C ARG A 139 -9.34 10.96 19.81
N GLY A 140 -8.94 11.11 21.08
CA GLY A 140 -9.80 11.54 22.17
C GLY A 140 -10.69 10.42 22.71
N SER A 141 -11.36 10.72 23.83
CA SER A 141 -12.31 9.82 24.48
C SER A 141 -13.59 9.76 23.66
N CYS A 142 -13.98 8.56 23.23
CA CYS A 142 -15.20 8.32 22.45
C CYS A 142 -16.01 7.13 23.02
N PRO A 143 -16.57 7.24 24.24
CA PRO A 143 -17.34 6.16 24.86
C PRO A 143 -18.56 5.75 24.04
N GLY A 144 -18.86 4.46 24.00
CA GLY A 144 -19.99 3.89 23.23
C GLY A 144 -19.65 3.60 21.76
N TYR A 145 -18.42 3.90 21.33
CA TYR A 145 -17.93 3.46 20.04
C TYR A 145 -17.22 2.11 20.17
N PRO A 146 -17.54 1.11 19.33
CA PRO A 146 -16.98 -0.24 19.47
C PRO A 146 -15.46 -0.26 19.54
N TRP A 147 -14.78 0.52 18.70
CA TRP A 147 -13.32 0.57 18.68
C TRP A 147 -12.71 1.12 19.98
N TYR A 148 -13.38 2.06 20.65
CA TYR A 148 -12.89 2.71 21.87
C TYR A 148 -13.18 1.84 23.08
N ASP A 149 -14.39 1.29 23.14
CA ASP A 149 -14.81 0.41 24.22
C ASP A 149 -14.00 -0.91 24.19
N GLU A 150 -13.72 -1.45 23.00
CA GLU A 150 -12.83 -2.61 22.81
C GLU A 150 -11.41 -2.33 23.30
N GLU A 151 -10.84 -1.20 22.89
CA GLU A 151 -9.49 -0.78 23.26
C GLU A 151 -9.36 -0.55 24.77
N THR A 152 -10.28 0.23 25.35
CA THR A 152 -10.32 0.52 26.79
C THR A 152 -10.43 -0.77 27.59
N LYS A 153 -11.33 -1.67 27.21
CA LYS A 153 -11.50 -2.96 27.88
C LYS A 153 -10.26 -3.85 27.80
N SER A 154 -9.58 -3.88 26.64
CA SER A 154 -8.33 -4.62 26.48
C SER A 154 -7.21 -4.05 27.35
N LEU A 155 -7.08 -2.71 27.41
CA LEU A 155 -6.06 -2.06 28.21
C LEU A 155 -6.31 -2.23 29.71
N GLU A 156 -7.57 -2.11 30.14
CA GLU A 156 -7.99 -2.40 31.53
C GLU A 156 -7.69 -3.84 31.93
N ALA A 157 -7.97 -4.81 31.04
CA ALA A 157 -7.69 -6.22 31.30
C ALA A 157 -6.18 -6.52 31.43
N LEU A 158 -5.34 -5.72 30.77
CA LEU A 158 -3.88 -5.82 30.85
C LEU A 158 -3.27 -4.96 31.97
N GLY A 159 -4.08 -4.14 32.66
CA GLY A 159 -3.61 -3.22 33.69
C GLY A 159 -2.78 -2.05 33.14
N ILE A 160 -2.98 -1.70 31.86
CA ILE A 160 -2.24 -0.64 31.16
C ILE A 160 -3.04 0.67 31.24
N ALA A 161 -2.37 1.77 31.59
CA ALA A 161 -3.02 3.07 31.71
C ALA A 161 -3.33 3.67 30.34
N GLN A 162 -4.57 4.12 30.12
CA GLN A 162 -4.97 4.84 28.92
C GLN A 162 -5.12 6.34 29.21
N TYR A 163 -4.53 7.18 28.36
CA TYR A 163 -4.67 8.64 28.40
C TYR A 163 -5.27 9.15 27.09
N ASP A 164 -6.43 9.78 27.16
CA ASP A 164 -7.11 10.31 25.98
C ASP A 164 -6.80 11.80 25.77
N VAL A 165 -6.25 12.13 24.60
CA VAL A 165 -5.99 13.51 24.16
C VAL A 165 -6.63 13.70 22.80
N ASN A 166 -7.47 14.73 22.64
CA ASN A 166 -8.21 14.91 21.39
C ASN A 166 -7.45 15.82 20.42
N PHE A 167 -6.75 15.24 19.44
CA PHE A 167 -6.14 15.99 18.35
C PHE A 167 -7.01 15.92 17.09
N SER A 168 -7.19 17.09 16.46
CA SER A 168 -7.76 17.18 15.12
C SER A 168 -6.82 16.53 14.11
N SER A 169 -7.38 15.85 13.11
CA SER A 169 -6.63 15.24 12.00
C SER A 169 -6.22 16.27 10.94
N THR A 170 -6.88 17.43 10.90
CA THR A 170 -6.74 18.42 9.81
C THR A 170 -6.17 19.76 10.28
N VAL A 171 -6.34 20.07 11.57
CA VAL A 171 -6.00 21.38 12.13
C VAL A 171 -4.91 21.22 13.18
N VAL A 172 -3.94 22.13 13.17
CA VAL A 172 -2.91 22.22 14.23
C VAL A 172 -3.62 22.36 15.58
N PRO A 173 -3.27 21.53 16.59
CA PRO A 173 -3.92 21.59 17.88
C PRO A 173 -3.71 22.95 18.54
N ALA A 174 -4.76 23.47 19.19
CA ALA A 174 -4.66 24.67 20.00
C ALA A 174 -3.67 24.45 21.17
N VAL A 175 -3.06 25.53 21.66
CA VAL A 175 -2.08 25.50 22.77
C VAL A 175 -2.62 24.73 23.99
N GLY A 176 -3.91 24.91 24.31
CA GLY A 176 -4.55 24.20 25.41
C GLY A 176 -4.63 22.67 25.23
N GLU A 177 -4.85 22.17 24.01
CA GLU A 177 -4.83 20.73 23.73
C GLU A 177 -3.40 20.19 23.78
N PHE A 178 -2.43 21.00 23.33
CA PHE A 178 -1.02 20.62 23.42
C PHE A 178 -0.53 20.51 24.88
N HIS A 179 -1.00 21.39 25.77
CA HIS A 179 -0.74 21.26 27.21
C HIS A 179 -1.30 19.94 27.78
N LYS A 180 -2.46 19.47 27.30
CA LYS A 180 -2.99 18.16 27.71
C LYS A 180 -2.09 17.02 27.26
N LEU A 181 -1.52 17.11 26.06
CA LEU A 181 -0.53 16.14 25.60
C LEU A 181 0.70 16.12 26.52
N ILE A 182 1.29 17.28 26.81
CA ILE A 182 2.46 17.37 27.70
C ILE A 182 2.14 16.78 29.08
N HIS A 183 0.99 17.13 29.65
CA HIS A 183 0.56 16.60 30.93
C HIS A 183 0.27 15.09 30.89
N ALA A 184 -0.26 14.56 29.79
CA ALA A 184 -0.44 13.12 29.61
C ALA A 184 0.92 12.40 29.52
N LEU A 185 1.88 12.97 28.79
CA LEU A 185 3.25 12.42 28.68
C LEU A 185 3.99 12.42 30.01
N ASP A 186 3.80 13.45 30.84
CA ASP A 186 4.42 13.56 32.17
C ASP A 186 3.85 12.53 33.16
N LYS A 187 2.56 12.22 33.07
CA LYS A 187 1.90 11.20 33.90
C LYS A 187 2.05 9.78 33.38
N ALA A 188 2.29 9.62 32.08
CA ALA A 188 2.37 8.32 31.43
C ALA A 188 3.62 7.57 31.88
N GLU A 189 3.42 6.35 32.39
CA GLU A 189 4.53 5.49 32.74
C GLU A 189 5.18 4.94 31.46
N ARG A 190 6.47 5.22 31.26
CA ARG A 190 7.25 4.70 30.11
C ARG A 190 7.55 3.21 30.33
N PRO A 191 7.54 2.35 29.30
CA PRO A 191 7.38 2.69 27.89
C PRO A 191 5.94 3.04 27.49
N VAL A 192 5.79 4.13 26.73
CA VAL A 192 4.50 4.67 26.28
C VAL A 192 4.27 4.42 24.80
N LEU A 193 3.03 4.07 24.43
CA LEU A 193 2.59 3.94 23.05
C LEU A 193 1.66 5.10 22.66
N LEU A 194 2.08 5.89 21.67
CA LEU A 194 1.27 6.94 21.07
C LEU A 194 0.52 6.38 19.86
N HIS A 195 -0.80 6.51 19.80
CA HIS A 195 -1.54 6.10 18.60
C HIS A 195 -2.59 7.10 18.14
N CYS A 196 -2.89 7.03 16.86
CA CYS A 196 -4.04 7.69 16.28
C CYS A 196 -4.79 6.71 15.35
N ARG A 197 -5.60 7.18 14.39
CA ARG A 197 -6.28 6.28 13.45
C ARG A 197 -5.30 5.56 12.52
N ARG A 198 -4.40 6.30 11.86
CA ARG A 198 -3.47 5.76 10.85
C ARG A 198 -2.01 5.75 11.30
N GLY A 199 -1.67 6.32 12.44
CA GLY A 199 -0.28 6.37 12.90
C GLY A 199 0.62 7.37 12.17
N ALA A 200 0.06 8.25 11.33
CA ALA A 200 0.80 9.27 10.58
C ALA A 200 0.71 10.65 11.25
N ASP A 201 -0.29 11.47 10.92
CA ASP A 201 -0.28 12.91 11.20
C ASP A 201 -0.24 13.26 12.71
N ARG A 202 -1.24 12.79 13.48
CA ARG A 202 -1.39 13.13 14.90
C ARG A 202 -0.29 12.52 15.77
N SER A 203 0.02 11.25 15.52
CA SER A 203 1.08 10.53 16.21
C SER A 203 2.47 11.05 15.83
N GLY A 204 2.67 11.51 14.60
CA GLY A 204 3.87 12.21 14.16
C GLY A 204 4.10 13.50 14.93
N LEU A 205 3.05 14.33 15.05
CA LEU A 205 3.12 15.56 15.86
C LEU A 205 3.42 15.29 17.33
N ALA A 206 2.75 14.30 17.93
CA ALA A 206 3.02 13.93 19.31
C ALA A 206 4.43 13.34 19.51
N SER A 207 4.93 12.56 18.54
CA SER A 207 6.29 12.00 18.58
C SER A 207 7.35 13.09 18.48
N ALA A 208 7.14 14.08 17.61
CA ALA A 208 8.01 15.26 17.52
C ALA A 208 8.04 16.03 18.85
N ALA A 209 6.88 16.19 19.50
CA ALA A 209 6.80 16.81 20.81
C ALA A 209 7.60 16.04 21.88
N CYS A 210 7.49 14.70 21.91
CA CYS A 210 8.27 13.88 22.83
C CYS A 210 9.78 14.05 22.65
N LEU A 211 10.27 14.08 21.40
CA LEU A 211 11.69 14.26 21.11
C LEU A 211 12.21 15.63 21.56
N LEU A 212 11.41 16.69 21.36
CA LEU A 212 11.76 18.03 21.82
C LEU A 212 11.75 18.16 23.34
N LEU A 213 10.87 17.43 24.03
CA LEU A 213 10.82 17.40 25.50
C LEU A 213 11.97 16.60 26.10
N ASP A 214 12.43 15.55 25.42
CA ASP A 214 13.58 14.73 25.83
C ASP A 214 14.93 15.34 25.36
N ASP A 215 14.96 16.64 25.03
CA ASP A 215 16.14 17.44 24.61
C ASP A 215 16.92 16.84 23.42
N THR A 216 16.20 16.20 22.50
CA THR A 216 16.78 15.61 21.28
C THR A 216 16.88 16.64 20.14
N ASP A 217 17.71 16.35 19.15
CA ASP A 217 17.90 17.17 17.96
C ASP A 217 16.58 17.50 17.23
N VAL A 218 16.45 18.77 16.81
CA VAL A 218 15.26 19.30 16.15
C VAL A 218 15.03 18.63 14.79
N ASP A 219 16.09 18.21 14.10
CA ASP A 219 15.94 17.50 12.83
C ASP A 219 15.34 16.10 13.01
N ALA A 220 15.67 15.41 14.11
CA ALA A 220 15.02 14.15 14.47
C ALA A 220 13.52 14.34 14.73
N ALA A 221 13.13 15.43 15.41
CA ALA A 221 11.74 15.78 15.62
C ALA A 221 11.02 16.13 14.30
N ARG A 222 11.67 16.88 13.41
CA ARG A 222 11.13 17.23 12.07
C ARG A 222 10.85 15.98 11.24
N ASN A 223 11.71 14.97 11.29
CA ASN A 223 11.54 13.70 10.56
C ASN A 223 10.32 12.88 11.05
N GLN A 224 9.72 13.21 12.20
CA GLN A 224 8.48 12.56 12.63
C GLN A 224 7.23 13.14 11.95
N LEU A 225 7.34 14.31 11.32
CA LEU A 225 6.24 15.03 10.66
C LEU A 225 6.13 14.77 9.15
N SER A 226 7.09 14.03 8.58
CA SER A 226 7.15 13.69 7.15
C SER A 226 6.44 12.39 6.80
#